data_AF-A0A5J6SIR4-F1
#
_entry.id   AF-A0A5J6SIR4-F1
#
_cell.length_a   1.000
_cell.length_b   1.000
_cell.length_c   1.000
_cell.angle_alpha   90.00
_cell.angle_beta   90.00
_cell.angle_gamma   90.00
#
_symmetry.space_group_name_H-M   'P 1'
#
loop_
_entity.id
_entity.type
_entity.pdbx_description
1 polymer ?
#
loop_
_entity_poly.entity_id
_entity_poly.type
_entity_poly.pdbx_seq_one_letter_code
_entity_poly.pdbx_strand_id
1 'polypeptide(L)'
;MITRIAVLGSSKFIEHLRQFEHELISIRLDYYIYNTPMEAMYIVSKINPCDAVFFSGSLPYIYAKEAREKLPVPSHYLRQDETAISTTLLSICFSESIPIQQISIDLIEPRSVHSVLEDIAQMEQQPYMMQIDSGFNLQEVVSFHSKLQKNGESSLAITSIHAVYQELKEKNISVIRMIDPKSSILKGIEETKSMALLAKSQSAKIAVGYIQLNDNQSMSEDLLMKISGSIQATAVSAEENLYVLYSTQGDIQEALKSNTLETWFELATSPLYIAFGFGKTVIEATQNARDALPYATENTAYLITDQKELLGPYPNNQKQVNLKTSEPKLALLAKDTTLSPANLSKVMQFSRSHKSTEFTASDLEIYLQVSRRTTERILKKLVDHGYARIVGEEMTYQQGRPRAIYELNFPTYL
;
A
#
# COMPACT_ATOMS: atom_id res chain seq x y z
N MET A 1 23.16 -14.70 2.65
CA MET A 1 22.47 -14.11 3.81
C MET A 1 21.21 -14.93 4.03
N ILE A 2 20.96 -15.42 5.25
CA ILE A 2 19.74 -16.18 5.57
C ILE A 2 18.65 -15.16 5.90
N THR A 3 17.50 -15.24 5.24
CA THR A 3 16.32 -14.40 5.54
C THR A 3 15.52 -15.05 6.66
N ARG A 4 15.24 -14.31 7.74
CA ARG A 4 14.42 -14.79 8.86
C ARG A 4 12.96 -14.41 8.66
N ILE A 5 12.06 -15.40 8.59
CA ILE A 5 10.63 -15.17 8.41
C ILE A 5 9.87 -15.70 9.62
N ALA A 6 9.08 -14.84 10.27
CA ALA A 6 8.14 -15.26 11.30
C ALA A 6 6.90 -15.85 10.62
N VAL A 7 6.59 -17.12 10.87
CA VAL A 7 5.43 -17.81 10.29
C VAL A 7 4.32 -17.93 11.33
N LEU A 8 3.22 -17.24 11.11
CA LEU A 8 2.02 -17.33 11.93
C LEU A 8 1.04 -18.32 11.30
N GLY A 9 0.78 -19.44 11.98
CA GLY A 9 -0.09 -20.47 11.43
C GLY A 9 -0.75 -21.36 12.47
N SER A 10 -1.76 -22.12 12.04
CA SER A 10 -2.31 -23.20 12.87
C SER A 10 -1.28 -24.33 13.06
N SER A 11 -1.41 -25.12 14.12
CA SER A 11 -0.52 -26.27 14.39
C SER A 11 -0.40 -27.20 13.17
N LYS A 12 -1.53 -27.52 12.54
CA LYS A 12 -1.59 -28.40 11.35
C LYS A 12 -0.84 -27.82 10.15
N PHE A 13 -0.94 -26.51 9.93
CA PHE A 13 -0.22 -25.84 8.84
C PHE A 13 1.29 -25.88 9.08
N ILE A 14 1.72 -25.58 10.30
CA ILE A 14 3.15 -25.58 10.67
C ILE A 14 3.73 -26.99 10.60
N GLU A 15 2.98 -28.01 11.05
CA GLU A 15 3.37 -29.41 10.90
C GLU A 15 3.55 -29.81 9.44
N HIS A 16 2.63 -29.38 8.55
CA HIS A 16 2.75 -29.64 7.12
C HIS A 16 3.97 -28.95 6.52
N LEU A 17 4.19 -27.66 6.83
CA LEU A 17 5.33 -26.88 6.34
C LEU A 17 6.68 -27.47 6.76
N ARG A 18 6.79 -27.99 7.99
CA ARG A 18 8.02 -28.64 8.46
C ARG A 18 8.44 -29.84 7.61
N GLN A 19 7.51 -30.51 6.92
CA GLN A 19 7.83 -31.68 6.09
C GLN A 19 8.70 -31.32 4.87
N PHE A 20 8.62 -30.08 4.39
CA PHE A 20 9.34 -29.60 3.22
C PHE A 20 10.15 -28.32 3.47
N GLU A 21 10.36 -27.96 4.74
CA GLU A 21 11.20 -26.81 5.14
C GLU A 21 12.65 -26.93 4.62
N HIS A 22 13.15 -28.15 4.49
CA HIS A 22 14.49 -28.43 3.96
C HIS A 22 14.72 -27.93 2.52
N GLU A 23 13.66 -27.65 1.76
CA GLU A 23 13.74 -27.06 0.41
C GLU A 23 14.02 -25.54 0.46
N LEU A 24 13.82 -24.90 1.60
CA LEU A 24 13.97 -23.45 1.81
C LEU A 24 15.40 -23.08 2.28
N ILE A 25 16.41 -23.44 1.49
CA ILE A 25 17.85 -23.41 1.87
C ILE A 25 18.34 -22.03 2.38
N SER A 26 17.75 -20.93 1.90
CA SER A 26 18.17 -19.55 2.23
C SER A 26 17.25 -18.84 3.22
N ILE A 27 16.33 -19.57 3.84
CA ILE A 27 15.31 -19.03 4.73
C ILE A 27 15.36 -19.76 6.07
N ARG A 28 15.24 -19.01 7.15
CA ARG A 28 14.99 -19.55 8.49
C ARG A 28 13.58 -19.18 8.90
N LEU A 29 12.78 -20.18 9.27
CA LEU A 29 11.42 -19.97 9.76
C LEU A 29 11.41 -19.95 11.29
N ASP A 30 10.79 -18.93 11.88
CA ASP A 30 10.50 -18.87 13.31
C ASP A 30 8.97 -18.98 13.48
N TYR A 31 8.48 -20.04 14.13
CA TYR A 31 7.07 -20.40 14.13
C TYR A 31 6.28 -19.79 15.30
N TYR A 32 5.07 -19.30 14.99
CA TYR A 32 4.11 -18.75 15.93
C TYR A 32 2.75 -19.42 15.70
N ILE A 33 2.30 -20.20 16.67
CA ILE A 33 1.08 -21.02 16.55
C ILE A 33 -0.13 -20.24 17.09
N TYR A 34 -1.24 -20.28 16.36
CA TYR A 34 -2.55 -19.86 16.84
C TYR A 34 -3.55 -21.03 16.82
N ASN A 35 -4.55 -21.00 17.72
CA ASN A 35 -5.68 -21.94 17.68
C ASN A 35 -6.83 -21.37 16.84
N THR A 36 -7.14 -20.09 17.04
CA THR A 36 -8.13 -19.35 16.25
C THR A 36 -7.48 -18.22 15.44
N PRO A 37 -7.97 -17.90 14.23
CA PRO A 37 -7.39 -16.82 13.40
C PRO A 37 -7.34 -15.45 14.10
N MET A 38 -8.26 -15.17 15.02
CA MET A 38 -8.31 -13.91 15.77
C MET A 38 -7.10 -13.72 16.69
N GLU A 39 -6.50 -14.79 17.21
CA GLU A 39 -5.33 -14.70 18.08
C GLU A 39 -4.12 -14.04 17.40
N ALA A 40 -4.10 -14.00 16.07
CA ALA A 40 -3.05 -13.35 15.29
C ALA A 40 -2.83 -11.88 15.70
N MET A 41 -3.89 -11.15 16.09
CA MET A 41 -3.77 -9.76 16.56
C MET A 41 -2.91 -9.60 17.82
N TYR A 42 -2.89 -10.62 18.69
CA TYR A 42 -2.12 -10.62 19.94
C TYR A 42 -0.73 -11.26 19.77
N ILE A 43 -0.57 -12.13 18.78
CA ILE A 43 0.70 -12.81 18.50
C ILE A 43 1.67 -11.86 17.80
N VAL A 44 1.18 -10.99 16.91
CA VAL A 44 2.05 -10.07 16.13
C VAL A 44 2.94 -9.20 17.02
N SER A 45 2.44 -8.70 18.16
CA SER A 45 3.23 -7.90 19.10
C SER A 45 4.31 -8.68 19.86
N LYS A 46 4.26 -10.02 19.80
CA LYS A 46 5.21 -10.94 20.45
C LYS A 46 6.21 -11.53 19.46
N ILE A 47 6.14 -11.15 18.19
CA ILE A 47 7.08 -11.61 17.17
C ILE A 47 8.46 -11.03 17.49
N ASN A 48 9.47 -11.91 17.51
CA ASN A 48 10.86 -11.50 17.68
C ASN A 48 11.34 -10.80 16.39
N PRO A 49 12.38 -9.95 16.48
CA PRO A 49 12.97 -9.31 15.31
C PRO A 49 13.26 -10.32 14.19
N CYS A 50 12.68 -10.07 13.03
CA CYS A 50 12.76 -10.88 11.82
C CYS A 50 12.81 -9.97 10.59
N ASP A 51 12.89 -10.54 9.39
CA ASP A 51 12.98 -9.77 8.15
C ASP A 51 11.62 -9.61 7.46
N ALA A 52 10.67 -10.50 7.75
CA ALA A 52 9.29 -10.46 7.27
C ALA A 52 8.39 -11.38 8.09
N VAL A 53 7.08 -11.17 7.97
CA VAL A 53 6.04 -12.00 8.61
C VAL A 53 5.20 -12.68 7.53
N PHE A 54 5.01 -13.99 7.63
CA PHE A 54 4.15 -14.78 6.76
C PHE A 54 2.99 -15.37 7.55
N PHE A 55 1.77 -15.10 7.10
CA PHE A 55 0.55 -15.66 7.68
C PHE A 55 0.09 -16.86 6.86
N SER A 56 -0.31 -17.96 7.51
CA SER A 56 -0.74 -19.18 6.83
C SER A 56 -2.09 -19.07 6.14
N GLY A 57 -2.73 -17.90 6.14
CA GLY A 57 -4.04 -17.70 5.56
C GLY A 57 -4.49 -16.24 5.65
N SER A 58 -5.59 -15.95 4.98
CA SER A 58 -6.17 -14.61 4.85
C SER A 58 -6.86 -14.10 6.12
N LEU A 59 -7.63 -14.94 6.83
CA LEU A 59 -8.29 -14.54 8.08
C LEU A 59 -7.32 -14.01 9.16
N PRO A 60 -6.24 -14.73 9.54
CA PRO A 60 -5.31 -14.20 10.55
C PRO A 60 -4.60 -12.93 10.06
N TYR A 61 -4.36 -12.80 8.75
CA TYR A 61 -3.80 -11.59 8.16
C TYR A 61 -4.74 -10.37 8.26
N ILE A 62 -6.05 -10.60 8.04
CA ILE A 62 -7.09 -9.57 8.15
C ILE A 62 -7.30 -9.16 9.61
N TYR A 63 -7.45 -10.11 10.53
CA TYR A 63 -7.64 -9.81 11.96
C TYR A 63 -6.44 -9.09 12.58
N ALA A 64 -5.23 -9.39 12.12
CA ALA A 64 -4.03 -8.75 12.60
C ALA A 64 -3.74 -7.37 11.97
N LYS A 65 -4.64 -6.81 11.14
CA LYS A 65 -4.37 -5.59 10.35
C LYS A 65 -3.72 -4.46 11.14
N GLU A 66 -4.31 -4.05 12.27
CA GLU A 66 -3.80 -2.94 13.08
C GLU A 66 -2.43 -3.20 13.69
N ALA A 67 -2.19 -4.42 14.17
CA ALA A 67 -0.90 -4.81 14.75
C ALA A 67 0.17 -4.95 13.65
N ARG A 68 -0.22 -5.48 12.49
CA ARG A 68 0.62 -5.73 11.32
C ARG A 68 1.07 -4.43 10.65
N GLU A 69 0.20 -3.42 10.56
CA GLU A 69 0.53 -2.11 9.99
C GLU A 69 1.56 -1.32 10.82
N LYS A 70 1.77 -1.70 12.08
CA LYS A 70 2.81 -1.16 12.96
C LYS A 70 4.15 -1.89 12.85
N LEU A 71 4.22 -2.99 12.09
CA LEU A 71 5.47 -3.72 11.91
C LEU A 71 6.43 -2.92 11.02
N PRO A 72 7.73 -2.86 11.37
CA PRO A 72 8.74 -2.24 10.52
C PRO A 72 9.15 -3.12 9.33
N VAL A 73 8.56 -4.32 9.22
CA VAL A 73 8.90 -5.35 8.24
C VAL A 73 7.68 -5.73 7.40
N PRO A 74 7.89 -6.14 6.13
CA PRO A 74 6.79 -6.55 5.28
C PRO A 74 6.09 -7.79 5.84
N SER A 75 4.78 -7.82 5.58
CA SER A 75 3.91 -8.93 5.94
C SER A 75 3.22 -9.48 4.70
N HIS A 76 3.16 -10.80 4.55
CA HIS A 76 2.48 -11.48 3.45
C HIS A 76 1.61 -12.62 4.01
N TYR A 77 0.71 -13.17 3.20
CA TYR A 77 -0.13 -14.31 3.61
C TYR A 77 -0.32 -15.31 2.48
N LEU A 78 -0.58 -16.56 2.86
CA LEU A 78 -0.99 -17.58 1.91
C LEU A 78 -2.40 -17.27 1.41
N ARG A 79 -2.52 -17.00 0.10
CA ARG A 79 -3.79 -16.81 -0.57
C ARG A 79 -4.39 -18.16 -0.96
N GLN A 80 -5.70 -18.26 -0.86
CA GLN A 80 -6.46 -19.37 -1.41
C GLN A 80 -6.90 -18.97 -2.80
N ASP A 81 -6.00 -19.21 -3.74
CA ASP A 81 -6.16 -18.85 -5.15
C ASP A 81 -6.74 -20.02 -5.96
N GLU A 82 -6.81 -19.82 -7.27
CA GLU A 82 -7.27 -20.78 -8.26
C GLU A 82 -6.48 -22.10 -8.19
N THR A 83 -5.21 -22.08 -7.75
CA THR A 83 -4.37 -23.28 -7.61
C THR A 83 -4.86 -24.14 -6.44
N ALA A 84 -5.14 -23.52 -5.29
CA ALA A 84 -5.69 -24.22 -4.13
C ALA A 84 -7.08 -24.81 -4.43
N ILE A 85 -7.94 -24.03 -5.09
CA ILE A 85 -9.29 -24.46 -5.49
C ILE A 85 -9.20 -25.62 -6.49
N SER A 86 -8.44 -25.47 -7.57
CA SER A 86 -8.30 -26.50 -8.61
C SER A 86 -7.72 -27.80 -8.03
N THR A 87 -6.70 -27.70 -7.18
CA THR A 87 -6.10 -28.87 -6.53
C THR A 87 -7.11 -29.59 -5.63
N THR A 88 -7.91 -28.83 -4.88
CA THR A 88 -8.95 -29.38 -4.02
C THR A 88 -10.03 -30.07 -4.84
N LEU A 89 -10.58 -29.42 -5.87
CA LEU A 89 -11.59 -29.99 -6.74
C LEU A 89 -11.08 -31.25 -7.46
N LEU A 90 -9.86 -31.20 -8.01
CA LEU A 90 -9.22 -32.34 -8.65
C LEU A 90 -9.08 -33.52 -7.67
N SER A 91 -8.69 -33.26 -6.42
CA SER A 91 -8.58 -34.30 -5.40
C SER A 91 -9.92 -35.02 -5.16
N ILE A 92 -11.03 -34.26 -5.10
CA ILE A 92 -12.39 -34.80 -4.90
C ILE A 92 -12.81 -35.65 -6.11
N CYS A 93 -12.53 -35.18 -7.32
CA CYS A 93 -12.81 -35.93 -8.55
C CYS A 93 -12.12 -37.31 -8.53
N PHE A 94 -10.89 -37.39 -8.00
CA PHE A 94 -10.16 -38.66 -7.89
C PHE A 94 -10.57 -39.51 -6.69
N SER A 95 -10.91 -38.92 -5.54
CA SER A 95 -11.11 -39.67 -4.29
C SER A 95 -12.56 -40.00 -3.96
N GLU A 96 -13.51 -39.13 -4.29
CA GLU A 96 -14.90 -39.26 -3.82
C GLU A 96 -15.94 -39.34 -4.95
N SER A 97 -15.56 -39.04 -6.21
CA SER A 97 -16.47 -39.03 -7.36
C SER A 97 -17.73 -38.17 -7.13
N ILE A 98 -17.60 -37.09 -6.35
CA ILE A 98 -18.70 -36.16 -6.03
C ILE A 98 -18.78 -35.07 -7.11
N PRO A 99 -19.94 -34.87 -7.76
CA PRO A 99 -20.14 -33.76 -8.68
C PRO A 99 -20.05 -32.41 -7.97
N ILE A 100 -19.48 -31.41 -8.64
CA ILE A 100 -19.24 -30.09 -8.05
C ILE A 100 -20.52 -29.38 -7.57
N GLN A 101 -21.69 -29.65 -8.18
CA GLN A 101 -22.97 -29.09 -7.75
C GLN A 101 -23.40 -29.57 -6.37
N GLN A 102 -22.91 -30.73 -5.96
CA GLN A 102 -23.19 -31.27 -4.63
C GLN A 102 -22.14 -30.83 -3.60
N ILE A 103 -21.31 -29.85 -3.95
CA ILE A 103 -20.31 -29.29 -3.05
C ILE A 103 -20.83 -27.96 -2.50
N SER A 104 -20.64 -27.77 -1.22
CA SER A 104 -20.73 -26.46 -0.58
C SER A 104 -19.32 -25.98 -0.19
N ILE A 105 -18.98 -24.73 -0.49
CA ILE A 105 -17.62 -24.19 -0.29
C ILE A 105 -17.65 -22.80 0.33
N ASP A 106 -16.79 -22.57 1.32
CA ASP A 106 -16.54 -21.24 1.90
C ASP A 106 -15.25 -20.61 1.36
N LEU A 107 -15.31 -19.32 0.98
CA LEU A 107 -14.23 -18.61 0.28
C LEU A 107 -14.23 -17.13 0.63
N ILE A 108 -13.06 -16.49 0.64
CA ILE A 108 -13.01 -15.01 0.68
C ILE A 108 -13.37 -14.40 -0.68
N GLU A 109 -12.90 -15.02 -1.77
CA GLU A 109 -13.11 -14.55 -3.13
C GLU A 109 -13.82 -15.65 -3.95
N PRO A 110 -15.17 -15.68 -3.98
CA PRO A 110 -15.92 -16.63 -4.80
C PRO A 110 -15.58 -16.56 -6.30
N ARG A 111 -15.07 -15.42 -6.76
CA ARG A 111 -14.61 -15.21 -8.15
C ARG A 111 -13.52 -16.20 -8.57
N SER A 112 -12.69 -16.69 -7.64
CA SER A 112 -11.65 -17.66 -7.97
C SER A 112 -12.23 -19.02 -8.38
N VAL A 113 -13.39 -19.43 -7.83
CA VAL A 113 -14.10 -20.62 -8.34
C VAL A 113 -14.64 -20.38 -9.75
N HIS A 114 -15.22 -19.19 -10.00
CA HIS A 114 -15.67 -18.83 -11.34
C HIS A 114 -14.52 -18.85 -12.36
N SER A 115 -13.36 -18.29 -12.02
CA SER A 115 -12.17 -18.32 -12.89
C SER A 115 -11.73 -19.75 -13.21
N VAL A 116 -11.67 -20.62 -12.19
CA VAL A 116 -11.30 -22.03 -12.40
C VAL A 116 -12.29 -22.74 -13.33
N LEU A 117 -13.59 -22.49 -13.18
CA LEU A 117 -14.62 -23.11 -14.01
C LEU A 117 -14.66 -22.53 -15.43
N GLU A 118 -14.37 -21.23 -15.58
CA GLU A 118 -14.24 -20.57 -16.87
C GLU A 118 -13.05 -21.15 -17.66
N ASP A 119 -11.88 -21.31 -17.03
CA ASP A 119 -10.66 -21.84 -17.65
C ASP A 119 -10.85 -23.26 -18.22
N ILE A 120 -11.77 -24.06 -17.67
CA ILE A 120 -12.09 -25.41 -18.14
C ILE A 120 -13.42 -25.51 -18.90
N ALA A 121 -14.06 -24.37 -19.21
CA ALA A 121 -15.35 -24.29 -19.88
C ALA A 121 -16.50 -25.07 -19.20
N GLN A 122 -16.56 -25.04 -17.86
CA GLN A 122 -17.57 -25.72 -17.03
C GLN A 122 -18.40 -24.74 -16.18
N MET A 123 -18.67 -23.54 -16.69
CA MET A 123 -19.38 -22.49 -15.94
C MET A 123 -20.79 -22.88 -15.47
N GLU A 124 -21.44 -23.85 -16.12
CA GLU A 124 -22.74 -24.39 -15.72
C GLU A 124 -22.67 -25.26 -14.45
N GLN A 125 -21.47 -25.68 -14.05
CA GLN A 125 -21.24 -26.64 -12.97
C GLN A 125 -20.78 -25.92 -11.70
N GLN A 126 -21.66 -25.11 -11.10
CA GLN A 126 -21.33 -24.29 -9.91
C GLN A 126 -21.59 -25.03 -8.59
N PRO A 127 -20.70 -24.92 -7.58
CA PRO A 127 -20.99 -25.34 -6.22
C PRO A 127 -21.85 -24.29 -5.48
N TYR A 128 -22.38 -24.66 -4.32
CA TYR A 128 -22.95 -23.70 -3.38
C TYR A 128 -21.83 -22.93 -2.69
N MET A 129 -21.76 -21.62 -2.89
CA MET A 129 -20.68 -20.79 -2.37
C MET A 129 -21.15 -19.86 -1.26
N MET A 130 -20.36 -19.75 -0.19
CA MET A 130 -20.50 -18.73 0.85
C MET A 130 -19.27 -17.84 0.86
N GLN A 131 -19.48 -16.53 0.72
CA GLN A 131 -18.41 -15.56 0.86
C GLN A 131 -18.11 -15.29 2.35
N ILE A 132 -16.83 -15.30 2.70
CA ILE A 132 -16.30 -15.00 4.02
C ILE A 132 -15.62 -13.64 3.99
N ASP A 133 -15.95 -12.80 4.96
CA ASP A 133 -15.33 -11.50 5.15
C ASP A 133 -14.86 -11.30 6.61
N SER A 134 -14.44 -10.08 6.94
CA SER A 134 -13.97 -9.72 8.29
C SER A 134 -15.05 -9.86 9.38
N GLY A 135 -16.33 -9.83 9.01
CA GLY A 135 -17.48 -10.09 9.88
C GLY A 135 -17.77 -11.57 10.12
N PHE A 136 -16.86 -12.47 9.71
CA PHE A 136 -16.96 -13.91 9.88
C PHE A 136 -17.58 -14.33 11.21
N ASN A 137 -18.67 -15.09 11.11
CA ASN A 137 -19.32 -15.77 12.22
C ASN A 137 -19.25 -17.28 11.99
N LEU A 138 -18.54 -17.97 12.88
CA LEU A 138 -18.35 -19.42 12.84
C LEU A 138 -19.68 -20.18 12.68
N GLN A 139 -20.71 -19.80 13.45
CA GLN A 139 -21.98 -20.50 13.48
C GLN A 139 -22.79 -20.33 12.19
N GLU A 140 -22.61 -19.21 11.49
CA GLU A 140 -23.28 -18.97 10.20
C GLU A 140 -22.71 -19.89 9.11
N VAL A 141 -21.38 -20.02 9.05
CA VAL A 141 -20.72 -20.90 8.08
C VAL A 141 -21.03 -22.37 8.34
N VAL A 142 -20.98 -22.79 9.61
CA VAL A 142 -21.37 -24.16 9.99
C VAL A 142 -22.84 -24.43 9.64
N SER A 143 -23.72 -23.46 9.88
CA SER A 143 -25.14 -23.57 9.53
C SER A 143 -25.38 -23.65 8.03
N PHE A 144 -24.64 -22.88 7.23
CA PHE A 144 -24.70 -22.93 5.76
C PHE A 144 -24.44 -24.35 5.23
N HIS A 145 -23.28 -24.93 5.57
CA HIS A 145 -22.93 -26.28 5.14
C HIS A 145 -23.88 -27.35 5.71
N SER A 146 -24.23 -27.25 7.00
CA SER A 146 -25.09 -28.23 7.65
C SER A 146 -26.49 -28.27 7.05
N LYS A 147 -27.07 -27.11 6.70
CA LYS A 147 -28.41 -27.03 6.11
C LYS A 147 -28.43 -27.68 4.72
N LEU A 148 -27.46 -27.35 3.86
CA LEU A 148 -27.38 -27.91 2.51
C LEU A 148 -27.26 -29.44 2.53
N GLN A 149 -26.47 -30.03 3.43
CA GLN A 149 -26.38 -31.49 3.53
C GLN A 149 -27.63 -32.13 4.13
N LYS A 150 -28.22 -31.55 5.18
CA LYS A 150 -29.45 -32.07 5.78
C LYS A 150 -30.64 -32.04 4.83
N ASN A 151 -30.67 -31.06 3.92
CA ASN A 151 -31.68 -30.94 2.87
C ASN A 151 -31.42 -31.86 1.66
N GLY A 152 -30.25 -32.51 1.58
CA GLY A 152 -29.85 -33.32 0.43
C GLY A 152 -29.39 -32.51 -0.79
N GLU A 153 -29.13 -31.21 -0.65
CA GLU A 153 -28.68 -30.31 -1.71
C GLU A 153 -27.17 -30.42 -1.97
N SER A 154 -26.40 -30.74 -0.94
CA SER A 154 -24.96 -31.02 -1.03
C SER A 154 -24.60 -32.33 -0.32
N SER A 155 -23.51 -32.96 -0.71
CA SER A 155 -22.96 -34.17 -0.10
C SER A 155 -21.58 -33.97 0.51
N LEU A 156 -20.92 -32.83 0.22
CA LEU A 156 -19.61 -32.50 0.75
C LEU A 156 -19.46 -31.00 1.02
N ALA A 157 -18.86 -30.66 2.15
CA ALA A 157 -18.43 -29.30 2.47
C ALA A 157 -16.91 -29.17 2.28
N ILE A 158 -16.48 -28.05 1.67
CA ILE A 158 -15.08 -27.64 1.60
C ILE A 158 -14.93 -26.37 2.43
N THR A 159 -14.06 -26.42 3.43
CA THR A 159 -13.76 -25.25 4.26
C THR A 159 -12.27 -25.02 4.41
N SER A 160 -11.88 -23.76 4.39
CA SER A 160 -10.53 -23.29 4.72
C SER A 160 -10.31 -23.13 6.23
N ILE A 161 -11.38 -23.08 7.02
CA ILE A 161 -11.37 -22.62 8.40
C ILE A 161 -11.31 -23.82 9.33
N HIS A 162 -10.32 -23.86 10.21
CA HIS A 162 -10.13 -25.01 11.11
C HIS A 162 -11.30 -25.24 12.06
N ALA A 163 -11.81 -24.17 12.68
CA ALA A 163 -12.93 -24.25 13.59
C ALA A 163 -14.21 -24.78 12.89
N VAL A 164 -14.50 -24.32 11.67
CA VAL A 164 -15.63 -24.80 10.86
C VAL A 164 -15.49 -26.29 10.57
N TYR A 165 -14.30 -26.72 10.12
CA TYR A 165 -14.03 -28.13 9.84
C TYR A 165 -14.26 -29.03 11.05
N GLN A 166 -13.76 -28.65 12.23
CA GLN A 166 -13.92 -29.43 13.46
C GLN A 166 -15.40 -29.52 13.86
N GLU A 167 -16.11 -28.40 13.86
CA GLU A 167 -17.52 -28.38 14.26
C GLU A 167 -18.42 -29.17 13.29
N LEU A 168 -18.14 -29.12 11.99
CA LEU A 168 -18.84 -29.94 10.99
C LEU A 168 -18.56 -31.43 11.18
N LYS A 169 -17.30 -31.81 11.45
CA LYS A 169 -16.90 -33.19 11.78
C LYS A 169 -17.64 -33.72 13.01
N GLU A 170 -17.67 -32.95 14.09
CA GLU A 170 -18.39 -33.32 15.33
C GLU A 170 -19.89 -33.49 15.11
N LYS A 171 -20.47 -32.69 14.19
CA LYS A 171 -21.89 -32.80 13.77
C LYS A 171 -22.15 -33.91 12.74
N ASN A 172 -21.16 -34.74 12.42
CA ASN A 172 -21.23 -35.79 11.38
C ASN A 172 -21.63 -35.26 9.99
N ILE A 173 -21.25 -34.02 9.67
CA ILE A 173 -21.40 -33.44 8.34
C ILE A 173 -20.15 -33.80 7.51
N SER A 174 -20.34 -34.26 6.27
CA SER A 174 -19.21 -34.62 5.40
C SER A 174 -18.42 -33.38 5.04
N VAL A 175 -17.14 -33.32 5.41
CA VAL A 175 -16.33 -32.13 5.23
C VAL A 175 -14.87 -32.49 4.97
N ILE A 176 -14.27 -31.78 4.02
CA ILE A 176 -12.83 -31.75 3.82
C ILE A 176 -12.28 -30.33 4.03
N ARG A 177 -10.99 -30.27 4.31
CA ARG A 177 -10.25 -29.02 4.28
C ARG A 177 -9.88 -28.68 2.85
N MET A 178 -9.97 -27.40 2.50
CA MET A 178 -9.29 -26.90 1.32
C MET A 178 -7.80 -27.26 1.39
N ILE A 179 -7.27 -27.78 0.29
CA ILE A 179 -5.87 -28.18 0.19
C ILE A 179 -5.04 -26.92 0.02
N ASP A 180 -4.01 -26.77 0.85
CA ASP A 180 -2.96 -25.78 0.66
C ASP A 180 -1.82 -26.46 -0.13
N PRO A 181 -1.70 -26.27 -1.46
CA PRO A 181 -0.72 -26.99 -2.24
C PRO A 181 0.70 -26.64 -1.78
N LYS A 182 1.57 -27.65 -1.69
CA LYS A 182 2.99 -27.45 -1.34
C LYS A 182 3.64 -26.35 -2.18
N SER A 183 3.36 -26.33 -3.48
CA SER A 183 3.86 -25.31 -4.41
C SER A 183 3.41 -23.89 -4.04
N SER A 184 2.16 -23.70 -3.65
CA SER A 184 1.62 -22.41 -3.20
C SER A 184 2.27 -21.95 -1.90
N ILE A 185 2.50 -22.87 -0.95
CA ILE A 185 3.17 -22.56 0.32
C ILE A 185 4.62 -22.12 0.06
N LEU A 186 5.37 -22.91 -0.71
CA LEU A 186 6.76 -22.59 -1.08
C LEU A 186 6.85 -21.25 -1.82
N LYS A 187 5.98 -21.02 -2.80
CA LYS A 187 5.90 -19.76 -3.55
C LYS A 187 5.61 -18.59 -2.62
N GLY A 188 4.62 -18.69 -1.75
CA GLY A 188 4.27 -17.63 -0.81
C GLY A 188 5.41 -17.27 0.15
N ILE A 189 6.21 -18.26 0.57
CA ILE A 189 7.38 -18.03 1.43
C ILE A 189 8.53 -17.35 0.65
N GLU A 190 8.81 -17.76 -0.59
CA GLU A 190 9.82 -17.12 -1.44
C GLU A 190 9.41 -15.68 -1.86
N GLU A 191 8.12 -15.44 -2.09
CA GLU A 191 7.58 -14.09 -2.28
C GLU A 191 7.78 -13.23 -1.03
N THR A 192 7.52 -13.78 0.15
CA THR A 192 7.76 -13.11 1.43
C THR A 192 9.24 -12.74 1.60
N LYS A 193 10.16 -13.65 1.27
CA LYS A 193 11.60 -13.37 1.24
C LYS A 193 11.95 -12.26 0.25
N SER A 194 11.35 -12.28 -0.94
CA SER A 194 11.57 -11.25 -1.96
C SER A 194 11.13 -9.87 -1.47
N MET A 195 9.98 -9.78 -0.78
CA MET A 195 9.53 -8.55 -0.13
C MET A 195 10.52 -8.09 0.96
N ALA A 196 11.03 -9.01 1.78
CA ALA A 196 12.01 -8.71 2.82
C ALA A 196 13.31 -8.11 2.23
N LEU A 197 13.83 -8.73 1.17
CA LEU A 197 15.03 -8.27 0.47
C LEU A 197 14.80 -6.91 -0.20
N LEU A 198 13.63 -6.69 -0.79
CA LEU A 198 13.25 -5.42 -1.39
C LEU A 198 13.18 -4.31 -0.32
N ALA A 199 12.52 -4.57 0.81
CA ALA A 199 12.41 -3.61 1.91
C ALA A 199 13.80 -3.22 2.46
N LYS A 200 14.68 -4.21 2.68
CA LYS A 200 16.08 -3.96 3.08
C LYS A 200 16.84 -3.14 2.04
N SER A 201 16.71 -3.49 0.77
CA SER A 201 17.37 -2.76 -0.32
C SER A 201 16.89 -1.32 -0.44
N GLN A 202 15.59 -1.07 -0.22
CA GLN A 202 15.02 0.28 -0.22
C GLN A 202 15.50 1.08 0.99
N SER A 203 15.48 0.47 2.17
CA SER A 203 15.98 1.08 3.42
C SER A 203 17.45 1.50 3.29
N ALA A 204 18.29 0.67 2.65
CA ALA A 204 19.72 0.95 2.45
C ALA A 204 20.02 1.97 1.33
N LYS A 205 19.03 2.51 0.61
CA LYS A 205 19.27 3.55 -0.41
C LYS A 205 19.84 4.81 0.23
N ILE A 206 20.53 5.61 -0.58
CA ILE A 206 21.19 6.83 -0.12
C ILE A 206 20.13 7.90 0.16
N ALA A 207 20.24 8.52 1.33
CA ALA A 207 19.51 9.71 1.69
C ALA A 207 20.47 10.85 2.02
N VAL A 208 20.15 12.05 1.56
CA VAL A 208 20.86 13.28 1.92
C VAL A 208 19.88 14.22 2.59
N GLY A 209 20.30 14.82 3.71
CA GLY A 209 19.58 15.85 4.41
C GLY A 209 20.30 17.19 4.32
N TYR A 210 19.57 18.27 4.13
CA TYR A 210 19.99 19.64 4.39
C TYR A 210 19.32 20.13 5.66
N ILE A 211 20.09 20.77 6.51
CA ILE A 211 19.57 21.57 7.61
C ILE A 211 20.11 22.98 7.43
N GLN A 212 19.20 23.92 7.26
CA GLN A 212 19.49 25.33 7.15
C GLN A 212 18.95 26.08 8.38
N LEU A 213 19.71 27.07 8.84
CA LEU A 213 19.31 28.05 9.86
C LEU A 213 19.18 29.44 9.22
N ASN A 214 18.60 30.39 9.95
CA ASN A 214 18.57 31.78 9.50
C ASN A 214 19.98 32.37 9.37
N ASP A 215 20.10 33.43 8.57
CA ASP A 215 21.37 34.12 8.35
C ASP A 215 22.01 34.58 9.68
N ASN A 216 23.33 34.41 9.81
CA ASN A 216 24.14 34.67 11.00
C ASN A 216 23.92 33.72 12.19
N GLN A 217 23.24 32.59 11.99
CA GLN A 217 23.10 31.55 13.01
C GLN A 217 23.90 30.31 12.62
N SER A 218 24.58 29.71 13.60
CA SER A 218 25.27 28.44 13.44
C SER A 218 24.68 27.40 14.39
N MET A 219 24.77 26.14 13.98
CA MET A 219 24.37 25.03 14.81
C MET A 219 25.48 24.71 15.82
N SER A 220 25.12 24.46 17.07
CA SER A 220 26.09 23.94 18.04
C SER A 220 26.55 22.53 17.65
N GLU A 221 27.83 22.20 17.88
CA GLU A 221 28.36 20.86 17.59
C GLU A 221 27.59 19.75 18.34
N ASP A 222 27.13 20.02 19.56
CA ASP A 222 26.31 19.08 20.35
C ASP A 222 24.97 18.77 19.69
N LEU A 223 24.28 19.80 19.17
CA LEU A 223 23.02 19.60 18.44
C LEU A 223 23.26 18.83 17.14
N LEU A 224 24.31 19.18 16.39
CA LEU A 224 24.65 18.49 15.15
C LEU A 224 24.97 17.00 15.41
N MET A 225 25.70 16.69 16.48
CA MET A 225 25.98 15.31 16.89
C MET A 225 24.71 14.55 17.30
N LYS A 226 23.79 15.17 18.05
CA LYS A 226 22.51 14.55 18.43
C LYS A 226 21.63 14.24 17.23
N ILE A 227 21.49 15.21 16.32
CA ILE A 227 20.75 15.03 15.07
C ILE A 227 21.39 13.91 14.25
N SER A 228 22.69 13.99 13.97
CA SER A 228 23.39 12.98 13.18
C SER A 228 23.31 11.58 13.78
N GLY A 229 23.46 11.46 15.11
CA GLY A 229 23.37 10.20 15.82
C GLY A 229 21.99 9.55 15.73
N SER A 230 20.92 10.36 15.78
CA SER A 230 19.52 9.87 15.72
C SER A 230 19.14 9.24 14.37
N ILE A 231 19.86 9.55 13.30
CA ILE A 231 19.64 9.02 11.94
C ILE A 231 20.87 8.33 11.36
N GLN A 232 21.82 7.92 12.21
CA GLN A 232 23.06 7.25 11.80
C GLN A 232 23.82 7.97 10.68
N ALA A 233 23.77 9.31 10.69
CA ALA A 233 24.29 10.13 9.61
C ALA A 233 25.72 10.61 9.87
N THR A 234 26.43 10.91 8.78
CA THR A 234 27.61 11.76 8.82
C THR A 234 27.21 13.19 8.46
N ALA A 235 27.55 14.15 9.33
CA ALA A 235 27.29 15.57 9.08
C ALA A 235 28.53 16.31 8.59
N VAL A 236 28.32 17.26 7.66
CA VAL A 236 29.34 18.18 7.16
C VAL A 236 28.75 19.58 7.11
N SER A 237 29.47 20.57 7.65
CA SER A 237 29.14 21.99 7.42
C SER A 237 29.55 22.37 6.00
N ALA A 238 28.58 22.74 5.18
CA ALA A 238 28.82 23.26 3.83
C ALA A 238 29.06 24.77 3.87
N GLU A 239 28.30 25.47 4.70
CA GLU A 239 28.39 26.91 4.96
C GLU A 239 28.10 27.16 6.46
N GLU A 240 28.21 28.41 6.94
CA GLU A 240 28.03 28.74 8.37
C GLU A 240 26.63 28.35 8.90
N ASN A 241 25.59 28.50 8.07
CA ASN A 241 24.20 28.20 8.39
C ASN A 241 23.62 26.99 7.61
N LEU A 242 24.46 26.23 6.88
CA LEU A 242 24.01 25.11 6.05
C LEU A 242 24.81 23.84 6.34
N TYR A 243 24.09 22.80 6.75
CA TYR A 243 24.65 21.51 7.13
C TYR A 243 24.10 20.41 6.23
N VAL A 244 24.96 19.48 5.85
CA VAL A 244 24.64 18.33 4.98
C VAL A 244 24.79 17.05 5.77
N LEU A 245 23.75 16.22 5.75
CA LEU A 245 23.67 14.94 6.41
C LEU A 245 23.66 13.84 5.35
N TYR A 246 24.56 12.86 5.48
CA TYR A 246 24.57 11.65 4.64
C TYR A 246 24.11 10.46 5.48
N SER A 247 23.00 9.84 5.07
CA SER A 247 22.33 8.76 5.80
C SER A 247 21.72 7.75 4.82
N THR A 248 20.90 6.84 5.34
CA THR A 248 20.10 5.90 4.56
C THR A 248 18.63 6.33 4.51
N GLN A 249 17.93 5.90 3.47
CA GLN A 249 16.50 6.14 3.33
C GLN A 249 15.72 5.59 4.53
N GLY A 250 16.12 4.43 5.07
CA GLY A 250 15.48 3.81 6.23
C GLY A 250 15.56 4.67 7.48
N ASP A 251 16.76 5.16 7.81
CA ASP A 251 16.98 6.00 9.00
C ASP A 251 16.18 7.31 8.92
N ILE A 252 16.16 7.95 7.75
CA ILE A 252 15.35 9.16 7.54
C ILE A 252 13.85 8.85 7.62
N GLN A 253 13.38 7.77 6.99
CA GLN A 253 11.96 7.39 7.05
C GLN A 253 11.49 7.10 8.48
N GLU A 254 12.34 6.51 9.32
CA GLU A 254 12.04 6.28 10.72
C GLU A 254 11.99 7.60 11.51
N ALA A 255 12.92 8.51 11.26
CA ALA A 255 12.89 9.84 11.87
C ALA A 255 11.65 10.66 11.45
N LEU A 256 11.16 10.49 10.22
CA LEU A 256 9.95 11.16 9.72
C LEU A 256 8.64 10.57 10.27
N LYS A 257 8.64 9.30 10.72
CA LYS A 257 7.45 8.61 11.27
C LYS A 257 7.35 8.72 12.79
N SER A 258 8.48 8.92 13.45
CA SER A 258 8.60 9.08 14.90
C SER A 258 8.64 10.56 15.29
N ASN A 259 8.67 10.86 16.59
CA ASN A 259 8.77 12.23 17.11
C ASN A 259 10.20 12.82 17.02
N THR A 260 11.03 12.30 16.12
CA THR A 260 12.47 12.63 16.06
C THR A 260 12.67 14.05 15.56
N LEU A 261 11.90 14.48 14.54
CA LEU A 261 11.98 15.86 14.04
C LEU A 261 11.52 16.88 15.08
N GLU A 262 10.44 16.62 15.80
CA GLU A 262 9.96 17.45 16.89
C GLU A 262 11.04 17.65 17.94
N THR A 263 11.71 16.56 18.32
CA THR A 263 12.84 16.60 19.27
C THR A 263 13.98 17.50 18.74
N TRP A 264 14.28 17.45 17.44
CA TRP A 264 15.30 18.34 16.85
C TRP A 264 14.88 19.81 16.92
N PHE A 265 13.61 20.11 16.64
CA PHE A 265 13.08 21.48 16.72
C PHE A 265 13.06 22.02 18.16
N GLU A 266 12.75 21.18 19.15
CA GLU A 266 12.76 21.55 20.57
C GLU A 266 14.18 21.80 21.11
N LEU A 267 15.17 21.02 20.66
CA LEU A 267 16.57 21.17 21.06
C LEU A 267 17.27 22.35 20.38
N ALA A 268 16.74 22.82 19.24
CA ALA A 268 17.31 23.92 18.50
C ALA A 268 17.02 25.26 19.17
N THR A 269 18.06 26.09 19.33
CA THR A 269 17.91 27.47 19.82
C THR A 269 17.38 28.44 18.75
N SER A 270 17.17 27.95 17.53
CA SER A 270 16.76 28.75 16.38
C SER A 270 15.98 27.89 15.40
N PRO A 271 15.08 28.48 14.57
CA PRO A 271 14.29 27.72 13.62
C PRO A 271 15.16 26.92 12.65
N LEU A 272 14.77 25.67 12.41
CA LEU A 272 15.42 24.79 11.44
C LEU A 272 14.57 24.66 10.17
N TYR A 273 15.22 24.70 9.03
CA TYR A 273 14.64 24.43 7.71
C TYR A 273 15.26 23.15 7.19
N ILE A 274 14.48 22.07 7.12
CA ILE A 274 15.01 20.74 6.86
C ILE A 274 14.52 20.23 5.51
N ALA A 275 15.41 19.61 4.76
CA ALA A 275 15.05 19.00 3.48
C ALA A 275 15.81 17.71 3.24
N PHE A 276 15.10 16.68 2.83
CA PHE A 276 15.66 15.37 2.52
C PHE A 276 15.51 15.05 1.04
N GLY A 277 16.43 14.23 0.54
CA GLY A 277 16.39 13.70 -0.80
C GLY A 277 16.82 12.24 -0.82
N PHE A 278 16.01 11.39 -1.44
CA PHE A 278 16.37 9.99 -1.68
C PHE A 278 16.89 9.81 -3.09
N GLY A 279 17.87 8.94 -3.28
CA GLY A 279 18.44 8.69 -4.60
C GLY A 279 19.16 7.34 -4.68
N LYS A 280 19.35 6.85 -5.89
CA LYS A 280 20.18 5.67 -6.15
C LYS A 280 21.67 6.00 -6.07
N THR A 281 22.02 7.27 -6.19
CA THR A 281 23.38 7.80 -6.08
C THR A 281 23.40 8.99 -5.13
N VAL A 282 24.58 9.30 -4.57
CA VAL A 282 24.78 10.50 -3.73
C VAL A 282 24.37 11.76 -4.51
N ILE A 283 24.78 11.87 -5.78
CA ILE A 283 24.49 13.03 -6.63
C ILE A 283 22.96 13.26 -6.75
N GLU A 284 22.21 12.20 -7.03
CA GLU A 284 20.75 12.27 -7.15
C GLU A 284 20.08 12.64 -5.82
N ALA A 285 20.49 11.99 -4.72
CA ALA A 285 19.96 12.26 -3.39
C ALA A 285 20.24 13.71 -2.96
N THR A 286 21.46 14.20 -3.18
CA THR A 286 21.84 15.59 -2.92
C THR A 286 21.00 16.56 -3.74
N GLN A 287 20.80 16.31 -5.04
CA GLN A 287 19.98 17.18 -5.87
C GLN A 287 18.52 17.20 -5.39
N ASN A 288 17.96 16.04 -5.06
CA ASN A 288 16.59 15.94 -4.52
C ASN A 288 16.45 16.71 -3.20
N ALA A 289 17.44 16.63 -2.31
CA ALA A 289 17.42 17.36 -1.04
C ALA A 289 17.52 18.88 -1.26
N ARG A 290 18.37 19.33 -2.20
CA ARG A 290 18.43 20.75 -2.61
C ARG A 290 17.12 21.24 -3.21
N ASP A 291 16.51 20.45 -4.09
CA ASP A 291 15.24 20.77 -4.73
C ASP A 291 14.10 20.86 -3.69
N ALA A 292 14.20 20.13 -2.57
CA ALA A 292 13.22 20.12 -1.49
C ALA A 292 13.36 21.31 -0.53
N LEU A 293 14.56 21.86 -0.37
CA LEU A 293 14.87 22.92 0.61
C LEU A 293 14.03 24.20 0.46
N PRO A 294 13.73 24.72 -0.74
CA PRO A 294 12.88 25.90 -0.90
C PRO A 294 11.44 25.73 -0.40
N TYR A 295 10.98 24.49 -0.18
CA TYR A 295 9.65 24.23 0.36
C TYR A 295 9.61 24.28 1.89
N ALA A 296 10.75 24.11 2.55
CA ALA A 296 10.83 24.13 4.01
C ALA A 296 10.53 25.52 4.56
N THR A 297 9.63 25.55 5.55
CA THR A 297 9.37 26.70 6.42
C THR A 297 9.96 26.46 7.81
N GLU A 298 9.90 27.44 8.70
CA GLU A 298 10.38 27.33 10.08
C GLU A 298 9.88 26.05 10.76
N ASN A 299 10.83 25.26 11.27
CA ASN A 299 10.60 23.99 11.97
C ASN A 299 9.74 23.01 11.17
N THR A 300 10.02 22.89 9.88
CA THR A 300 9.42 21.88 9.02
C THR A 300 10.48 21.15 8.21
N ALA A 301 10.17 19.90 7.86
CA ALA A 301 10.94 19.13 6.90
C ALA A 301 10.14 18.81 5.63
N TYR A 302 10.82 18.81 4.49
CA TYR A 302 10.29 18.27 3.23
C TYR A 302 11.20 17.18 2.68
N LEU A 303 10.68 16.30 1.85
CA LEU A 303 11.42 15.19 1.26
C LEU A 303 11.08 15.09 -0.22
N ILE A 304 12.09 14.93 -1.09
CA ILE A 304 11.88 14.49 -2.48
C ILE A 304 12.39 13.05 -2.66
N THR A 305 11.52 12.16 -3.11
CA THR A 305 11.85 10.73 -3.35
C THR A 305 12.65 10.53 -4.65
N ASP A 306 13.20 9.31 -4.86
CA ASP A 306 13.84 8.94 -6.13
C ASP A 306 12.84 8.83 -7.31
N GLN A 307 11.54 8.87 -7.03
CA GLN A 307 10.47 9.03 -8.03
C GLN A 307 10.09 10.50 -8.28
N LYS A 308 10.78 11.46 -7.66
CA LYS A 308 10.50 12.90 -7.72
C LYS A 308 9.10 13.24 -7.17
N GLU A 309 8.74 12.64 -6.05
CA GLU A 309 7.55 13.00 -5.28
C GLU A 309 7.97 13.88 -4.11
N LEU A 310 7.32 15.04 -3.96
CA LEU A 310 7.51 15.92 -2.81
C LEU A 310 6.56 15.49 -1.69
N LEU A 311 7.14 15.20 -0.53
CA LEU A 311 6.46 14.79 0.69
C LEU A 311 6.68 15.84 1.77
N GLY A 312 5.61 16.18 2.49
CA GLY A 312 5.65 17.09 3.63
C GLY A 312 4.48 18.11 3.61
N PRO A 313 4.50 19.11 4.50
CA PRO A 313 5.51 19.29 5.53
C PRO A 313 5.49 18.16 6.58
N TYR A 314 6.63 17.94 7.23
CA TYR A 314 6.74 17.14 8.45
C TYR A 314 7.08 18.05 9.63
N PRO A 315 6.57 17.78 10.85
CA PRO A 315 5.68 16.66 11.20
C PRO A 315 4.21 16.87 10.78
N ASN A 316 3.85 18.11 10.42
CA ASN A 316 2.46 18.53 10.21
C ASN A 316 1.99 18.37 8.76
N ASN A 317 0.88 17.65 8.56
CA ASN A 317 0.08 17.69 7.32
C ASN A 317 0.79 17.07 6.09
N GLN A 318 0.95 15.74 6.10
CA GLN A 318 1.58 14.96 5.03
C GLN A 318 0.83 15.09 3.69
N LYS A 319 1.24 16.05 2.86
CA LYS A 319 0.77 16.19 1.48
C LYS A 319 1.79 15.57 0.53
N GLN A 320 1.29 14.86 -0.47
CA GLN A 320 2.10 14.29 -1.55
C GLN A 320 1.83 15.06 -2.85
N VAL A 321 2.89 15.58 -3.47
CA VAL A 321 2.83 16.26 -4.76
C VAL A 321 3.83 15.62 -5.72
N ASN A 322 3.35 15.07 -6.83
CA ASN A 322 4.21 14.54 -7.87
C ASN A 322 4.87 15.68 -8.63
N LEU A 323 6.20 15.80 -8.51
CA LEU A 323 7.01 16.80 -9.23
C LEU A 323 7.48 16.26 -10.58
N LYS A 324 7.56 14.94 -10.73
CA LYS A 324 7.74 14.32 -12.04
C LYS A 324 6.43 14.27 -12.80
N THR A 325 6.54 14.60 -14.06
CA THR A 325 5.56 14.24 -15.07
C THR A 325 6.20 13.16 -15.94
N SER A 326 6.01 11.91 -15.54
CA SER A 326 6.57 10.73 -16.24
C SER A 326 5.82 10.39 -17.53
N GLU A 327 4.77 11.13 -17.83
CA GLU A 327 3.84 10.92 -18.93
C GLU A 327 4.28 11.76 -20.14
N PRO A 328 4.74 11.14 -21.25
CA PRO A 328 5.17 11.86 -22.45
C PRO A 328 4.10 12.82 -22.97
N LYS A 329 2.82 12.44 -22.82
CA LYS A 329 1.67 13.26 -23.20
C LYS A 329 1.52 14.51 -22.32
N LEU A 330 1.79 14.41 -21.02
CA LEU A 330 1.73 15.56 -20.11
C LEU A 330 2.95 16.48 -20.24
N ALA A 331 4.12 15.93 -20.55
CA ALA A 331 5.30 16.73 -20.89
C ALA A 331 5.08 17.52 -22.19
N LEU A 332 4.43 16.91 -23.19
CA LEU A 332 3.99 17.59 -24.42
C LEU A 332 2.93 18.66 -24.11
N LEU A 333 1.90 18.34 -23.33
CA LEU A 333 0.88 19.29 -22.85
C LEU A 333 1.51 20.50 -22.13
N ALA A 334 2.47 20.27 -21.23
CA ALA A 334 3.16 21.33 -20.49
C ALA A 334 4.01 22.21 -21.40
N LYS A 335 4.68 21.60 -22.39
CA LYS A 335 5.48 22.31 -23.38
C LYS A 335 4.61 23.15 -24.31
N ASP A 336 3.52 22.59 -24.80
CA ASP A 336 2.62 23.24 -25.75
C ASP A 336 1.83 24.38 -25.07
N THR A 337 1.30 24.14 -23.87
CA THR A 337 0.49 25.14 -23.15
C THR A 337 1.30 26.15 -22.35
N THR A 338 2.62 25.96 -22.20
CA THR A 338 3.51 26.71 -21.29
C THR A 338 2.98 26.80 -19.85
N LEU A 339 2.22 25.78 -19.42
CA LEU A 339 1.77 25.62 -18.05
C LEU A 339 2.79 24.82 -17.24
N SER A 340 2.94 25.14 -15.95
CA SER A 340 3.80 24.33 -15.10
C SER A 340 3.21 22.91 -14.97
N PRO A 341 4.05 21.88 -14.93
CA PRO A 341 3.59 20.50 -14.75
C PRO A 341 2.74 20.31 -13.49
N ALA A 342 3.06 21.05 -12.43
CA ALA A 342 2.27 21.08 -11.19
C ALA A 342 0.84 21.61 -11.40
N ASN A 343 0.65 22.66 -12.21
CA ASN A 343 -0.69 23.20 -12.50
C ASN A 343 -1.52 22.23 -13.35
N LEU A 344 -0.91 21.58 -14.34
CA LEU A 344 -1.56 20.56 -15.15
C LEU A 344 -1.98 19.33 -14.32
N SER A 345 -1.08 18.85 -13.45
CA SER A 345 -1.40 17.74 -12.53
C SER A 345 -2.59 18.07 -11.64
N LYS A 346 -2.69 19.30 -11.12
CA LYS A 346 -3.83 19.72 -10.31
C LYS A 346 -5.14 19.82 -11.11
N VAL A 347 -5.09 20.29 -12.36
CA VAL A 347 -6.26 20.31 -13.26
C VAL A 347 -6.73 18.89 -13.58
N MET A 348 -5.82 17.93 -13.76
CA MET A 348 -6.20 16.53 -13.95
C MET A 348 -6.83 15.92 -12.69
N GLN A 349 -6.24 16.19 -11.51
CA GLN A 349 -6.80 15.72 -10.24
C GLN A 349 -8.20 16.31 -9.99
N PHE A 350 -8.39 17.58 -10.33
CA PHE A 350 -9.71 18.21 -10.33
C PHE A 350 -10.67 17.43 -11.24
N SER A 351 -10.31 17.18 -12.49
CA SER A 351 -11.16 16.42 -13.43
C SER A 351 -11.51 15.01 -12.96
N ARG A 352 -10.60 14.32 -12.25
CA ARG A 352 -10.85 12.98 -11.69
C ARG A 352 -11.79 13.00 -10.49
N SER A 353 -11.76 14.07 -9.70
CA SER A 353 -12.51 14.18 -8.44
C SER A 353 -13.82 14.97 -8.58
N HIS A 354 -13.96 15.74 -9.66
CA HIS A 354 -15.19 16.45 -9.98
C HIS A 354 -16.25 15.47 -10.50
N LYS A 355 -17.49 15.61 -10.01
CA LYS A 355 -18.58 14.67 -10.32
C LYS A 355 -19.14 14.79 -11.73
N SER A 356 -18.83 15.88 -12.42
CA SER A 356 -19.25 16.21 -13.78
C SER A 356 -18.04 16.35 -14.69
N THR A 357 -18.19 16.05 -15.98
CA THR A 357 -17.18 16.36 -17.00
C THR A 357 -17.15 17.85 -17.36
N GLU A 358 -18.24 18.56 -17.08
CA GLU A 358 -18.43 19.99 -17.30
C GLU A 358 -18.25 20.76 -16.00
N PHE A 359 -17.54 21.89 -16.06
CA PHE A 359 -17.25 22.71 -14.88
C PHE A 359 -17.03 24.19 -15.25
N THR A 360 -17.17 25.08 -14.28
CA THR A 360 -16.90 26.51 -14.44
C THR A 360 -15.51 26.89 -13.93
N ALA A 361 -15.04 28.09 -14.30
CA ALA A 361 -13.82 28.64 -13.73
C ALA A 361 -13.87 28.79 -12.19
N SER A 362 -15.07 28.93 -11.61
CA SER A 362 -15.26 29.00 -10.16
C SER A 362 -15.04 27.65 -9.48
N ASP A 363 -15.49 26.55 -10.10
CA ASP A 363 -15.29 25.21 -9.56
C ASP A 363 -13.80 24.84 -9.49
N LEU A 364 -13.06 25.19 -10.54
CA LEU A 364 -11.63 24.97 -10.60
C LEU A 364 -10.86 25.92 -9.65
N GLU A 365 -11.32 27.16 -9.44
CA GLU A 365 -10.76 28.09 -8.45
C GLU A 365 -10.87 27.54 -7.02
N ILE A 366 -12.04 27.01 -6.65
CA ILE A 366 -12.28 26.42 -5.34
C ILE A 366 -11.32 25.24 -5.11
N TYR A 367 -11.15 24.38 -6.12
CA TYR A 367 -10.28 23.21 -6.00
C TYR A 367 -8.80 23.57 -5.95
N LEU A 368 -8.35 24.49 -6.83
CA LEU A 368 -6.94 24.88 -6.90
C LEU A 368 -6.51 25.80 -5.75
N GLN A 369 -7.47 26.42 -5.04
CA GLN A 369 -7.25 27.45 -4.02
C GLN A 369 -6.38 28.62 -4.53
N VAL A 370 -6.63 29.05 -5.77
CA VAL A 370 -5.95 30.19 -6.40
C VAL A 370 -6.97 31.20 -6.91
N SER A 371 -6.55 32.46 -7.08
CA SER A 371 -7.43 33.53 -7.57
C SER A 371 -8.11 33.16 -8.89
N ARG A 372 -9.36 33.58 -9.09
CA ARG A 372 -10.10 33.52 -10.35
C ARG A 372 -9.28 33.90 -11.59
N ARG A 373 -8.51 34.99 -11.53
CA ARG A 373 -7.63 35.45 -12.63
C ARG A 373 -6.58 34.41 -13.02
N THR A 374 -6.04 33.69 -12.05
CA THR A 374 -5.08 32.61 -12.30
C THR A 374 -5.76 31.40 -12.94
N THR A 375 -6.93 31.03 -12.45
CA THR A 375 -7.74 29.95 -13.01
C THR A 375 -8.18 30.23 -14.45
N GLU A 376 -8.67 31.44 -14.72
CA GLU A 376 -9.04 31.88 -16.07
C GLU A 376 -7.84 31.88 -17.02
N ARG A 377 -6.65 32.26 -16.54
CA ARG A 377 -5.41 32.18 -17.33
C ARG A 377 -5.03 30.73 -17.66
N ILE A 378 -5.22 29.80 -16.72
CA ILE A 378 -4.97 28.37 -16.95
C ILE A 378 -5.96 27.83 -17.99
N LEU A 379 -7.25 28.10 -17.81
CA LEU A 379 -8.30 27.65 -18.73
C LEU A 379 -8.13 28.24 -20.12
N LYS A 380 -7.80 29.52 -20.23
CA LYS A 380 -7.51 30.16 -21.52
C LYS A 380 -6.38 29.44 -22.25
N LYS A 381 -5.26 29.16 -21.57
CA LYS A 381 -4.14 28.42 -22.17
C LYS A 381 -4.52 27.02 -22.64
N LEU A 382 -5.38 26.33 -21.89
CA LEU A 382 -5.89 25.01 -22.27
C LEU A 382 -6.83 25.11 -23.49
N VAL A 383 -7.71 26.11 -23.55
CA VAL A 383 -8.61 26.34 -24.68
C VAL A 383 -7.84 26.73 -25.94
N ASP A 384 -6.89 27.67 -25.83
CA ASP A 384 -6.08 28.17 -26.95
C ASP A 384 -5.28 27.04 -27.65
N HIS A 385 -4.94 25.97 -26.92
CA HIS A 385 -4.21 24.81 -27.44
C HIS A 385 -5.10 23.56 -27.65
N GLY A 386 -6.43 23.70 -27.56
CA GLY A 386 -7.39 22.63 -27.86
C GLY A 386 -7.53 21.55 -26.79
N TYR A 387 -6.96 21.76 -25.60
CA TYR A 387 -7.02 20.84 -24.45
C TYR A 387 -8.21 21.12 -23.52
N ALA A 388 -8.92 22.22 -23.73
CA ALA A 388 -10.24 22.44 -23.16
C ALA A 388 -11.15 23.06 -24.22
N ARG A 389 -12.45 22.89 -24.08
CA ARG A 389 -13.46 23.54 -24.93
C ARG A 389 -14.52 24.21 -24.07
N ILE A 390 -15.06 25.32 -24.58
CA ILE A 390 -16.23 25.95 -23.99
C ILE A 390 -17.46 25.22 -24.55
N VAL A 391 -18.23 24.58 -23.68
CA VAL A 391 -19.39 23.75 -24.04
C VAL A 391 -20.72 24.43 -23.76
N GLY A 392 -20.72 25.54 -23.04
CA GLY A 392 -21.92 26.30 -22.75
C GLY A 392 -21.66 27.54 -21.91
N GLU A 393 -22.74 28.20 -21.50
CA GLU A 393 -22.72 29.33 -20.57
C GLU A 393 -23.77 29.13 -19.47
N GLU A 394 -23.36 29.32 -18.22
CA GLU A 394 -24.25 29.32 -17.06
C GLU A 394 -24.61 30.77 -16.70
N MET A 395 -25.91 31.05 -16.54
CA MET A 395 -26.38 32.34 -16.01
C MET A 395 -26.73 32.19 -14.53
N THR A 396 -26.10 32.99 -13.67
CA THR A 396 -26.53 33.13 -12.28
C THR A 396 -27.79 33.99 -12.23
N TYR A 397 -28.84 33.52 -11.53
CA TYR A 397 -30.17 34.17 -11.42
C TYR A 397 -30.17 35.62 -10.86
N GLN A 398 -29.02 36.13 -10.42
CA GLN A 398 -28.82 37.51 -10.01
C GLN A 398 -27.62 38.09 -10.76
N GLN A 399 -27.84 39.24 -11.41
CA GLN A 399 -26.90 40.06 -12.20
C GLN A 399 -25.42 39.62 -12.20
N GLY A 400 -24.94 39.19 -13.37
CA GLY A 400 -23.53 38.92 -13.63
C GLY A 400 -23.30 38.58 -15.11
N ARG A 401 -22.05 38.72 -15.59
CA ARG A 401 -21.68 38.26 -16.93
C ARG A 401 -21.83 36.73 -17.00
N PRO A 402 -22.30 36.16 -18.13
CA PRO A 402 -22.41 34.72 -18.31
C PRO A 402 -21.10 34.00 -17.96
N ARG A 403 -21.20 32.86 -17.27
CA ARG A 403 -20.03 32.04 -16.90
C ARG A 403 -19.83 30.96 -17.94
N ALA A 404 -18.68 30.95 -18.61
CA ALA A 404 -18.35 29.86 -19.51
C ALA A 404 -18.25 28.53 -18.75
N ILE A 405 -18.87 27.51 -19.33
CA ILE A 405 -18.78 26.11 -18.92
C ILE A 405 -17.71 25.45 -19.80
N TYR A 406 -16.74 24.80 -19.15
CA TYR A 406 -15.59 24.17 -19.78
C TYR A 406 -15.69 22.66 -19.68
N GLU A 407 -15.13 21.99 -20.68
CA GLU A 407 -14.87 20.55 -20.67
C GLU A 407 -13.43 20.30 -21.12
N LEU A 408 -12.73 19.38 -20.47
CA LEU A 408 -11.36 19.01 -20.88
C LEU A 408 -11.39 18.06 -22.08
N ASN A 409 -10.52 18.33 -23.05
CA ASN A 409 -10.42 17.58 -24.30
C ASN A 409 -9.10 16.80 -24.38
N PHE A 410 -8.69 16.18 -23.27
CA PHE A 410 -7.56 15.26 -23.22
C PHE A 410 -7.81 14.19 -22.15
N PRO A 411 -7.15 13.01 -22.26
CA PRO A 411 -7.35 11.93 -21.30
C PRO A 411 -6.89 12.35 -19.90
N THR A 412 -7.83 12.39 -18.95
CA THR A 412 -7.54 12.74 -17.55
C THR A 412 -7.40 11.51 -16.66
N TYR A 413 -7.90 10.35 -17.08
CA TYR A 413 -7.79 9.03 -16.40
C TYR A 413 -6.56 8.22 -16.88
N LEU A 414 -5.40 8.88 -17.00
CA LEU A 414 -4.13 8.22 -17.32
C LEU A 414 -3.45 7.67 -16.07
#